data_AF-A0AAX0XNY2-F1
#
_entry.id   AF-A0AAX0XNY2-F1
#
_cell.length_a   1.000
_cell.length_b   1.000
_cell.length_c   1.000
_cell.angle_alpha   90.00
_cell.angle_beta   90.00
_cell.angle_gamma   90.00
#
_symmetry.space_group_name_H-M   'P 1'
#
loop_
_entity.id
_entity.type
_entity.pdbx_description
1 polymer ?
#
loop_
_entity_poly.entity_id
_entity_poly.type
_entity_poly.pdbx_seq_one_letter_code
_entity_poly.pdbx_strand_id
1 'polypeptide(L)'
;MSRQSQQDDHWLGSYRRLAVGILLLIMVATLARSYLVHREEALAVSLTLLGEQFAERAQRLHGLWLDQRRPAVLHADGMAWQFDERGWPLGAGTMMTPSENCRWLWEQLIGTTASTQPPVQSLASLDGEGCQFGWENNWLIYQFSDGRVLQKP
;
A
#
# COMPACT_ATOMS: atom_id res chain seq x y z
N MET A 1 -39.07 -57.48 -12.81
CA MET A 1 -38.20 -56.28 -12.87
C MET A 1 -37.82 -55.92 -11.45
N SER A 2 -36.55 -56.15 -11.11
CA SER A 2 -36.07 -56.23 -9.73
C SER A 2 -35.82 -54.85 -9.09
N ARG A 3 -36.15 -54.76 -7.79
CA ARG A 3 -35.92 -53.61 -6.89
C ARG A 3 -34.48 -53.05 -6.90
N GLN A 4 -33.50 -53.81 -7.39
CA GLN A 4 -32.11 -53.37 -7.55
C GLN A 4 -31.94 -52.23 -8.56
N SER A 5 -32.67 -52.25 -9.68
CA SER A 5 -32.53 -51.23 -10.73
C SER A 5 -32.92 -49.81 -10.28
N GLN A 6 -33.90 -49.69 -9.39
CA GLN A 6 -34.34 -48.41 -8.83
C GLN A 6 -33.36 -47.85 -7.79
N GLN A 7 -32.58 -48.70 -7.12
CA GLN A 7 -31.61 -48.30 -6.11
C GLN A 7 -30.31 -47.82 -6.76
N ASP A 8 -29.90 -48.44 -7.87
CA ASP A 8 -28.71 -48.04 -8.64
C ASP A 8 -28.89 -46.67 -9.33
N ASP A 9 -30.06 -46.37 -9.88
CA ASP A 9 -30.34 -45.06 -10.52
C ASP A 9 -30.29 -43.90 -9.51
N HIS A 10 -30.76 -44.13 -8.29
CA HIS A 10 -30.72 -43.12 -7.23
C HIS A 10 -29.30 -42.86 -6.72
N TRP A 11 -28.42 -43.88 -6.80
CA TRP A 11 -27.03 -43.80 -6.38
C TRP A 11 -26.15 -43.08 -7.41
N LEU A 12 -26.35 -43.36 -8.70
CA LEU A 12 -25.67 -42.67 -9.80
C LEU A 12 -26.06 -41.19 -9.88
N GLY A 13 -27.34 -40.86 -9.69
CA GLY A 13 -27.82 -39.47 -9.68
C GLY A 13 -27.26 -38.65 -8.50
N SER A 14 -27.17 -39.26 -7.32
CA SER A 14 -26.60 -38.63 -6.13
C SER A 14 -25.08 -38.48 -6.23
N TYR A 15 -24.39 -39.49 -6.77
CA TYR A 15 -22.97 -39.45 -7.03
C TYR A 15 -22.60 -38.34 -8.04
N ARG A 16 -23.38 -38.20 -9.11
CA ARG A 16 -23.19 -37.12 -10.09
C ARG A 16 -23.37 -35.72 -9.47
N ARG A 17 -24.33 -35.53 -8.56
CA ARG A 17 -24.51 -34.25 -7.84
C ARG A 17 -23.36 -33.96 -6.89
N LEU A 18 -22.87 -34.98 -6.17
CA LEU A 18 -21.67 -34.87 -5.33
C LEU A 18 -20.43 -34.53 -6.16
N ALA A 19 -20.22 -35.21 -7.29
CA ALA A 19 -19.10 -34.95 -8.19
C ALA A 19 -19.14 -33.51 -8.75
N VAL A 20 -20.32 -33.02 -9.16
CA VAL A 20 -20.50 -31.62 -9.60
C VAL A 20 -20.22 -30.66 -8.45
N GLY A 21 -20.72 -30.91 -7.24
CA GLY A 21 -20.47 -30.06 -6.07
C GLY A 21 -18.99 -29.98 -5.71
N ILE A 22 -18.27 -31.12 -5.76
CA ILE A 22 -16.82 -31.18 -5.53
C ILE A 22 -16.07 -30.41 -6.62
N LEU A 23 -16.43 -30.60 -7.89
CA LEU A 23 -15.85 -29.84 -9.01
C LEU A 23 -16.05 -28.33 -8.84
N LEU A 24 -17.24 -27.90 -8.42
CA LEU A 24 -17.56 -26.50 -8.19
C LEU A 24 -16.73 -25.93 -7.02
N LEU A 25 -16.58 -26.68 -5.94
CA LEU A 25 -15.71 -26.31 -4.82
C LEU A 25 -14.25 -26.19 -5.25
N ILE A 26 -13.75 -27.10 -6.10
CA ILE A 26 -12.38 -27.03 -6.64
C ILE A 26 -12.21 -25.78 -7.51
N MET A 27 -13.17 -25.45 -8.37
CA MET A 27 -13.12 -24.23 -9.19
C MET A 27 -13.12 -22.97 -8.32
N VAL A 28 -13.99 -22.89 -7.32
CA VAL A 28 -14.05 -21.73 -6.40
C VAL A 28 -12.76 -21.60 -5.60
N ALA A 29 -12.22 -22.71 -5.08
CA ALA A 29 -10.98 -22.71 -4.32
C ALA A 29 -9.77 -22.28 -5.16
N THR A 30 -9.70 -22.72 -6.43
CA THR A 30 -8.64 -22.31 -7.35
C THR A 30 -8.76 -20.84 -7.74
N LEU A 31 -9.97 -20.36 -8.06
CA LEU A 31 -10.19 -18.93 -8.31
C LEU A 31 -9.81 -18.08 -7.10
N ALA A 32 -10.27 -18.47 -5.89
CA ALA A 32 -9.97 -17.74 -4.67
C ALA A 32 -8.47 -17.65 -4.40
N ARG A 33 -7.73 -18.76 -4.58
CA ARG A 33 -6.26 -18.73 -4.47
C ARG A 33 -5.61 -17.81 -5.49
N SER A 34 -5.99 -17.90 -6.77
CA SER A 34 -5.40 -17.04 -7.79
C SER A 34 -5.71 -15.57 -7.52
N TYR A 35 -6.93 -15.27 -7.06
CA TYR A 35 -7.35 -13.91 -6.75
C TYR A 35 -6.53 -13.31 -5.60
N LEU A 36 -6.26 -14.10 -4.54
CA LEU A 36 -5.42 -13.64 -3.43
C LEU A 36 -3.99 -13.32 -3.90
N VAL A 37 -3.38 -14.20 -4.69
CA VAL A 37 -2.02 -14.00 -5.22
C VAL A 37 -1.97 -12.78 -6.16
N HIS A 38 -2.89 -12.69 -7.11
CA HIS A 38 -2.93 -11.54 -8.04
C HIS A 38 -3.22 -10.23 -7.33
N ARG A 39 -3.98 -10.26 -6.24
CA ARG A 39 -4.23 -9.07 -5.42
C ARG A 39 -2.96 -8.60 -4.72
N GLU A 40 -2.18 -9.50 -4.14
CA GLU A 40 -0.91 -9.15 -3.48
C GLU A 40 0.10 -8.55 -4.48
N GLU A 41 0.24 -9.14 -5.66
CA GLU A 41 1.11 -8.64 -6.73
C GLU A 41 0.67 -7.25 -7.21
N ALA A 42 -0.63 -7.03 -7.43
CA ALA A 42 -1.17 -5.74 -7.83
C ALA A 42 -0.97 -4.66 -6.76
N LEU A 43 -1.11 -5.02 -5.49
CA LEU A 43 -0.85 -4.12 -4.36
C LEU A 43 0.62 -3.74 -4.25
N ALA A 44 1.54 -4.68 -4.49
CA ALA A 44 2.97 -4.40 -4.49
C ALA A 44 3.36 -3.44 -5.62
N VAL A 45 2.88 -3.68 -6.85
CA VAL A 45 3.17 -2.83 -8.02
C VAL A 45 2.57 -1.43 -7.89
N SER A 46 1.35 -1.32 -7.38
CA SER A 46 0.74 -0.01 -7.11
C SER A 46 1.51 0.76 -6.04
N LEU A 47 1.98 0.07 -4.98
CA LEU A 47 2.76 0.71 -3.93
C LEU A 47 4.11 1.21 -4.44
N THR A 48 4.83 0.43 -5.26
CA THR A 48 6.11 0.89 -5.83
C THR A 48 5.93 2.13 -6.71
N LEU A 49 4.89 2.16 -7.55
CA LEU A 49 4.57 3.33 -8.38
C LEU A 49 4.27 4.57 -7.51
N LEU A 50 3.50 4.40 -6.42
CA LEU A 50 3.24 5.48 -5.48
C LEU A 50 4.53 5.94 -4.79
N GLY A 51 5.42 5.02 -4.44
CA GLY A 51 6.73 5.32 -3.88
C GLY A 51 7.61 6.15 -4.82
N GLU A 52 7.61 5.83 -6.11
CA GLU A 52 8.32 6.62 -7.13
C GLU A 52 7.73 8.02 -7.27
N GLN A 53 6.41 8.16 -7.34
CA GLN A 53 5.75 9.47 -7.37
C GLN A 53 6.04 10.29 -6.11
N PHE A 54 6.11 9.64 -4.95
CA PHE A 54 6.50 10.29 -3.71
C PHE A 54 7.92 10.82 -3.82
N ALA A 55 8.86 9.97 -4.26
CA ALA A 55 10.27 10.33 -4.40
C ALA A 55 10.46 11.51 -5.38
N GLU A 56 9.79 11.49 -6.53
CA GLU A 56 9.85 12.60 -7.50
C GLU A 56 9.35 13.92 -6.90
N ARG A 57 8.21 13.89 -6.19
CA ARG A 57 7.63 15.10 -5.59
C ARG A 57 8.48 15.59 -4.41
N ALA A 58 9.03 14.68 -3.59
CA ALA A 58 9.98 15.02 -2.53
C ALA A 58 11.27 15.65 -3.10
N GLN A 59 11.80 15.11 -4.20
CA GLN A 59 12.96 15.67 -4.90
C GLN A 59 12.67 17.06 -5.48
N ARG A 60 11.49 17.26 -6.07
CA ARG A 60 11.07 18.60 -6.53
C ARG A 60 11.03 19.59 -5.36
N LEU A 61 10.49 19.17 -4.21
CA LEU A 61 10.43 20.00 -3.01
C LEU A 61 11.83 20.33 -2.47
N HIS A 62 12.73 19.35 -2.48
CA HIS A 62 14.15 19.55 -2.16
C HIS A 62 14.81 20.57 -3.10
N GLY A 63 14.51 20.51 -4.41
CA GLY A 63 14.97 21.49 -5.40
C GLY A 63 14.49 22.91 -5.08
N LEU A 64 13.23 23.08 -4.70
CA LEU A 64 12.67 24.36 -4.25
C LEU A 64 13.33 24.87 -2.97
N TRP A 65 13.63 23.97 -2.03
CA TRP A 65 14.35 24.32 -0.81
C TRP A 65 15.77 24.83 -1.08
N LEU A 66 16.47 24.21 -2.04
CA LEU A 66 17.79 24.68 -2.49
C LEU A 66 17.70 26.07 -3.15
N ASP A 67 16.69 26.28 -4.00
CA ASP A 67 16.47 27.55 -4.71
C ASP A 67 16.18 28.71 -3.74
N GLN A 68 15.41 28.46 -2.67
CA GLN A 68 15.07 29.45 -1.66
C GLN A 68 16.17 29.67 -0.59
N ARG A 69 17.41 29.26 -0.87
CA ARG A 69 18.58 29.40 0.02
C ARG A 69 18.43 28.66 1.36
N ARG A 70 17.88 27.44 1.32
CA ARG A 70 17.86 26.52 2.47
C ARG A 70 17.13 27.10 3.69
N PRO A 71 15.86 27.51 3.56
CA PRO A 71 15.11 28.03 4.68
C PRO A 71 14.85 26.93 5.73
N ALA A 72 14.74 27.34 7.00
CA ALA A 72 14.33 26.42 8.06
C ALA A 72 12.88 25.94 7.89
N VAL A 73 12.03 26.80 7.31
CA VAL A 73 10.63 26.48 6.97
C VAL A 73 10.34 27.01 5.57
N LEU A 74 9.95 26.12 4.65
CA LEU A 74 9.56 26.49 3.29
C LEU A 74 8.04 26.68 3.25
N HIS A 75 7.58 27.81 2.71
CA HIS A 75 6.16 28.00 2.43
C HIS A 75 5.90 27.65 0.96
N ALA A 76 5.27 26.52 0.72
CA ALA A 76 4.94 26.02 -0.62
C ALA A 76 3.49 25.51 -0.63
N ASP A 77 2.74 25.85 -1.69
CA ASP A 77 1.33 25.47 -1.87
C ASP A 77 0.43 25.84 -0.67
N GLY A 78 0.70 26.99 -0.04
CA GLY A 78 -0.07 27.48 1.12
C GLY A 78 0.23 26.74 2.43
N MET A 79 1.25 25.89 2.45
CA MET A 79 1.63 25.08 3.60
C MET A 79 3.04 25.41 4.07
N ALA A 80 3.27 25.29 5.38
CA ALA A 80 4.59 25.39 5.99
C ALA A 80 5.21 23.99 6.08
N TRP A 81 6.30 23.79 5.34
CA TRP A 81 7.04 22.55 5.29
C TRP A 81 8.28 22.64 6.18
N GLN A 82 8.49 21.61 7.00
CA GLN A 82 9.74 21.43 7.74
C GLN A 82 10.68 20.52 6.95
N PHE A 83 11.97 20.85 7.03
CA PHE A 83 13.04 20.10 6.40
C PHE A 83 14.11 19.75 7.42
N ASP A 84 14.78 18.62 7.17
CA ASP A 84 16.02 18.30 7.85
C ASP A 84 17.17 19.21 7.40
N GLU A 85 18.30 19.20 8.11
CA GLU A 85 19.51 19.95 7.74
C GLU A 85 20.01 19.63 6.32
N ARG A 86 19.71 18.42 5.84
CA ARG A 86 20.04 17.92 4.50
C ARG A 86 19.03 18.35 3.42
N GLY A 87 17.94 19.00 3.81
CA GLY A 87 16.93 19.52 2.90
C GLY A 87 15.87 18.50 2.49
N TRP A 88 15.67 17.43 3.26
CA TRP A 88 14.61 16.45 3.01
C TRP A 88 13.36 16.79 3.83
N PRO A 89 12.15 16.70 3.25
CA PRO A 89 10.93 17.06 3.95
C PRO A 89 10.67 16.10 5.11
N LEU A 90 10.43 16.68 6.29
CA LEU A 90 10.08 15.97 7.52
C LEU A 90 8.56 15.90 7.72
N GLY A 91 7.83 16.88 7.17
CA GLY A 91 6.38 16.99 7.28
C GLY A 91 5.93 18.41 7.59
N ALA A 92 4.86 18.53 8.37
CA ALA A 92 4.19 19.79 8.66
C ALA A 92 5.01 20.69 9.58
N GLY A 93 4.86 22.00 9.41
CA GLY A 93 5.30 23.06 10.32
C GLY A 93 4.79 22.95 11.76
N THR A 94 3.77 22.13 12.01
CA THR A 94 3.02 22.07 13.26
C THR A 94 3.40 20.88 14.13
N MET A 95 3.30 21.00 15.46
CA MET A 95 3.48 19.88 16.37
C MET A 95 2.37 18.84 16.15
N MET A 96 2.75 17.67 15.62
CA MET A 96 1.91 16.48 15.45
C MET A 96 2.64 15.27 16.04
N THR A 97 1.93 14.17 16.28
CA THR A 97 2.64 12.92 16.60
C THR A 97 3.48 12.46 15.39
N PRO A 98 4.58 11.72 15.58
CA PRO A 98 5.45 11.30 14.48
C PRO A 98 4.71 10.60 13.33
N SER A 99 3.81 9.67 13.64
CA SER A 99 3.03 8.95 12.63
C SER A 99 2.00 9.83 11.92
N GLU A 100 1.41 10.80 12.63
CA GLU A 100 0.52 11.78 11.99
C GLU A 100 1.26 12.70 11.04
N ASN A 101 2.51 13.06 11.39
CA ASN A 101 3.36 13.85 10.52
C ASN A 101 3.72 13.09 9.23
N CYS A 102 4.04 11.79 9.35
CA CYS A 102 4.25 10.92 8.19
C CYS A 102 2.98 10.80 7.33
N ARG A 103 1.81 10.65 7.95
CA ARG A 103 0.53 10.63 7.23
C ARG A 103 0.29 11.93 6.47
N TRP A 104 0.48 13.07 7.13
CA TRP A 104 0.35 14.37 6.50
C TRP A 104 1.33 14.51 5.32
N LEU A 105 2.59 14.10 5.52
CA LEU A 105 3.62 14.14 4.48
C LEU A 105 3.20 13.35 3.24
N TRP A 106 2.70 12.12 3.45
CA TRP A 106 2.18 11.29 2.37
C TRP A 106 0.99 11.94 1.66
N GLU A 107 0.02 12.46 2.41
CA GLU A 107 -1.16 13.10 1.85
C GLU A 107 -0.85 14.36 1.04
N GLN A 108 0.12 15.16 1.47
CA GLN A 108 0.52 16.35 0.72
C GLN A 108 1.36 16.01 -0.51
N LEU A 109 2.24 15.02 -0.40
CA LEU A 109 3.06 14.63 -1.54
C LEU A 109 2.29 13.81 -2.54
N ILE A 110 1.50 12.80 -2.17
CA ILE A 110 0.78 11.94 -3.12
C ILE A 110 -0.61 12.47 -3.46
N GLY A 111 -1.26 13.14 -2.51
CA GLY A 111 -2.68 13.46 -2.54
C GLY A 111 -3.45 12.65 -1.50
N THR A 112 -4.73 12.95 -1.34
CA THR A 112 -5.58 12.32 -0.33
C THR A 112 -5.65 10.79 -0.51
N THR A 113 -5.29 10.06 0.54
CA THR A 113 -5.31 8.58 0.61
C THR A 113 -6.68 7.95 0.31
N ALA A 114 -7.75 8.74 0.35
CA ALA A 114 -9.11 8.33 -0.03
C ALA A 114 -9.23 7.82 -1.48
N SER A 115 -8.30 8.17 -2.37
CA SER A 115 -8.29 7.67 -3.76
C SER A 115 -7.65 6.30 -3.92
N THR A 116 -6.96 5.78 -2.90
CA THR A 116 -6.37 4.43 -2.89
C THR A 116 -7.21 3.49 -2.04
N GLN A 117 -7.62 2.35 -2.61
CA GLN A 117 -8.30 1.27 -1.89
C GLN A 117 -7.42 0.01 -1.94
N PRO A 118 -6.89 -0.48 -0.79
CA PRO A 118 -7.01 0.05 0.57
C PRO A 118 -6.25 1.39 0.79
N PRO A 119 -6.55 2.16 1.86
CA PRO A 119 -6.01 3.51 2.08
C PRO A 119 -4.65 3.53 2.82
N VAL A 120 -3.70 4.34 2.31
CA VAL A 120 -2.33 4.67 2.84
C VAL A 120 -2.05 4.42 4.32
N GLN A 121 -1.53 3.28 4.83
CA GLN A 121 -1.06 3.29 6.22
C GLN A 121 0.28 4.02 6.29
N SER A 122 0.34 5.06 7.11
CA SER A 122 1.53 5.88 7.31
C SER A 122 1.95 5.84 8.77
N LEU A 123 3.17 5.40 9.03
CA LEU A 123 3.71 5.23 10.38
C LEU A 123 5.07 5.90 10.46
N ALA A 124 5.43 6.45 11.62
CA ALA A 124 6.83 6.81 11.87
C ALA A 124 7.67 5.55 12.00
N SER A 125 8.90 5.60 11.50
CA SER A 125 9.86 4.53 11.70
C SER A 125 10.26 4.42 13.17
N LEU A 126 10.57 3.20 13.63
CA LEU A 126 10.90 2.92 15.04
C LEU A 126 12.17 3.62 15.53
N ASP A 127 13.09 3.87 14.60
CA ASP A 127 14.32 4.64 14.81
C ASP A 127 14.10 6.16 14.76
N GLY A 128 12.93 6.63 14.33
CA GLY A 128 12.61 8.05 14.18
C GLY A 128 13.26 8.73 12.97
N GLU A 129 14.02 7.98 12.16
CA GLU A 129 14.81 8.49 11.03
C GLU A 129 14.03 8.53 9.71
N GLY A 130 12.72 8.28 9.75
CA GLY A 130 11.92 8.20 8.54
C GLY A 130 10.45 7.86 8.75
N CYS A 131 9.78 7.64 7.63
CA CYS A 131 8.38 7.24 7.55
C CYS A 131 8.23 5.90 6.84
N GLN A 132 7.24 5.11 7.26
CA GLN A 132 6.87 3.85 6.65
C GLN A 132 5.47 3.97 6.04
N PHE A 133 5.33 3.59 4.77
CA PHE A 133 4.09 3.71 4.00
C PHE A 133 3.72 2.38 3.36
N GLY A 134 2.51 1.85 3.60
CA GLY A 134 2.19 0.55 3.01
C GLY A 134 0.91 -0.13 3.49
N TRP A 135 0.76 -1.38 3.06
CA TRP A 135 -0.35 -2.29 3.35
C TRP A 135 0.20 -3.62 3.82
N GLU A 136 -0.39 -4.21 4.86
CA GLU A 136 -0.16 -5.62 5.21
C GLU A 136 1.35 -5.95 5.27
N ASN A 137 1.87 -6.66 4.27
CA ASN A 137 3.28 -7.05 4.17
C ASN A 137 4.12 -6.18 3.21
N ASN A 138 3.49 -5.26 2.47
CA ASN A 138 4.15 -4.38 1.51
C ASN A 138 4.35 -3.01 2.13
N TRP A 139 5.59 -2.65 2.43
CA TRP A 139 5.93 -1.35 3.02
C TRP A 139 7.04 -0.67 2.23
N LEU A 140 6.96 0.66 2.18
CA LEU A 140 8.01 1.55 1.74
C LEU A 140 8.58 2.26 2.96
N ILE A 141 9.87 2.53 2.93
CA ILE A 141 10.61 3.29 3.94
C ILE A 141 11.15 4.52 3.24
N TYR A 142 10.67 5.68 3.67
CA TYR A 142 11.24 6.97 3.32
C TYR A 142 12.22 7.39 4.41
N GLN A 143 13.49 7.58 4.06
CA GLN A 143 14.53 8.01 4.98
C GLN A 143 14.71 9.53 4.91
N PHE A 144 14.69 10.19 6.07
CA PHE A 144 14.98 11.62 6.15
C PHE A 144 16.45 11.94 5.85
N SER A 145 17.30 10.92 5.90
CA SER A 145 18.74 11.09 5.77
C SER A 145 19.21 11.41 4.36
N ASP A 146 18.61 10.75 3.37
CA ASP A 146 19.01 10.84 1.97
C ASP A 146 17.82 10.97 1.02
N GLY A 147 16.60 11.08 1.57
CA GLY A 147 15.38 11.25 0.81
C GLY A 147 14.97 10.02 0.01
N ARG A 148 15.64 8.87 0.20
CA ARG A 148 15.34 7.66 -0.57
C ARG A 148 14.06 7.02 -0.07
N VAL A 149 13.33 6.47 -1.03
CA VAL A 149 12.19 5.60 -0.79
C VAL A 149 12.61 4.19 -1.18
N LEU A 150 12.66 3.29 -0.20
CA LEU A 150 13.07 1.91 -0.37
C LEU A 150 11.92 0.97 -0.02
N GLN A 151 11.80 -0.15 -0.70
CA GLN A 151 10.90 -1.20 -0.24
C GLN A 151 11.46 -1.84 1.02
N LYS A 152 10.61 -2.03 2.03
CA LYS A 152 10.95 -2.77 3.24
C LYS A 152 11.16 -4.23 2.88
N PRO A 153 12.30 -4.83 3.26
CA PRO A 153 12.59 -6.23 2.98
C PRO A 153 11.68 -7.18 3.76
#